data_AF-A0A968ZH56-F1
#
_entry.id   AF-A0A968ZH56-F1
#
_cell.length_a   1.000
_cell.length_b   1.000
_cell.length_c   1.000
_cell.angle_alpha   90.00
_cell.angle_beta   90.00
_cell.angle_gamma   90.00
#
_symmetry.space_group_name_H-M   'P 1'
#
loop_
_entity.id
_entity.type
_entity.pdbx_description
1 polymer ?
#
loop_
_entity_poly.entity_id
_entity_poly.type
_entity_poly.pdbx_seq_one_letter_code
_entity_poly.pdbx_strand_id
1 'polypeptide(L)'
;MRKLNLWRFGAVVSALAGIFAVSGASAQIATWDFAGTNGASSKASNSSATGITASAAQVGPGLTAVTYRDGGGLTANGQLETTLAGAKSANDYISFTLTPASGKSVTVTSIDLRPVSQNVSRTFSIHSSVDNFAISLASFTAQSNGYAGLTTVTINGVANQTDPVEFRVYFYGGTDQFHKVGVGIGDGNDLMVYGSVDNVIVTYTLTVNNGSGDGSYAAGTVVNIVADPAPSGQQFANWTGSSAMANASNASTTITMPAANTTVTANYENIPSGEVNVSNITDAQYATTSLATGIAYYVDRTFTITSIPSGFEGYTLIKTQNDDKNQTAVPA
;
A
#
# COMPACT_ATOMS: atom_id res chain seq x y z
N MET A 1 -46.68 25.27 -27.44
CA MET A 1 -46.25 23.89 -27.15
C MET A 1 -45.12 23.94 -26.13
N ARG A 2 -45.32 23.35 -24.96
CA ARG A 2 -44.35 23.27 -23.85
C ARG A 2 -43.36 22.12 -24.08
N LYS A 3 -42.25 22.19 -23.30
CA LYS A 3 -41.31 21.12 -22.88
C LYS A 3 -40.08 20.96 -23.78
N LEU A 4 -38.85 20.76 -23.29
CA LEU A 4 -38.39 20.41 -21.95
C LEU A 4 -36.89 20.78 -21.82
N ASN A 5 -36.49 21.51 -20.78
CA ASN A 5 -35.08 21.60 -20.39
C ASN A 5 -34.73 20.31 -19.65
N LEU A 6 -33.88 19.48 -20.26
CA LEU A 6 -33.38 18.25 -19.66
C LEU A 6 -32.15 18.59 -18.80
N TRP A 7 -32.36 18.79 -17.50
CA TRP A 7 -31.27 18.78 -16.52
C TRP A 7 -30.72 17.35 -16.43
N ARG A 8 -29.47 17.16 -16.87
CA ARG A 8 -28.72 15.92 -16.65
C ARG A 8 -28.14 15.95 -15.24
N PHE A 9 -28.77 15.22 -14.32
CA PHE A 9 -28.09 14.65 -13.16
C PHE A 9 -27.62 13.25 -13.54
N GLY A 10 -26.34 12.93 -13.33
CA GLY A 10 -25.86 11.57 -13.54
C GLY A 10 -24.36 11.42 -13.51
N ALA A 11 -23.86 11.00 -12.34
CA ALA A 11 -22.59 10.35 -12.08
C ALA A 11 -21.32 11.20 -12.28
N VAL A 12 -20.89 11.87 -11.19
CA VAL A 12 -19.45 11.92 -10.92
C VAL A 12 -19.07 10.50 -10.52
N VAL A 13 -18.58 9.73 -11.50
CA VAL A 13 -17.80 8.52 -11.23
C VAL A 13 -16.56 9.03 -10.52
N SER A 14 -16.55 8.96 -9.18
CA SER A 14 -15.32 9.15 -8.43
C SER A 14 -14.42 7.99 -8.81
N ALA A 15 -13.50 8.26 -9.73
CA ALA A 15 -12.46 7.31 -10.09
C ALA A 15 -11.71 7.00 -8.80
N LEU A 16 -11.88 5.78 -8.31
CA LEU A 16 -10.92 5.16 -7.41
C LEU A 16 -9.59 5.10 -8.17
N ALA A 17 -8.81 6.18 -8.10
CA ALA A 17 -7.38 6.09 -8.24
C ALA A 17 -6.88 5.40 -6.97
N GLY A 18 -7.13 4.09 -6.89
CA GLY A 18 -6.23 3.24 -6.16
C GLY A 18 -4.87 3.51 -6.77
N ILE A 19 -4.02 4.23 -6.04
CA ILE A 19 -2.60 4.28 -6.30
C ILE A 19 -2.14 2.84 -6.12
N PHE A 20 -2.29 2.04 -7.16
CA PHE A 20 -1.41 0.92 -7.39
C PHE A 20 -0.07 1.59 -7.61
N ALA A 21 0.80 1.51 -6.60
CA ALA A 21 2.22 1.70 -6.83
C ALA A 21 2.55 0.80 -8.03
N VAL A 22 2.86 1.42 -9.17
CA VAL A 22 3.55 0.74 -10.25
C VAL A 22 4.77 0.15 -9.58
N SER A 23 4.81 -1.18 -9.44
CA SER A 23 5.99 -1.89 -8.98
C SER A 23 7.16 -1.31 -9.74
N GLY A 24 8.12 -0.69 -9.04
CA GLY A 24 9.20 0.04 -9.67
C GLY A 24 9.82 -0.81 -10.77
N ALA A 25 10.00 -0.24 -11.97
CA ALA A 25 10.71 -0.91 -13.04
C ALA A 25 12.05 -1.42 -12.49
N SER A 26 12.37 -2.70 -12.75
CA SER A 26 13.62 -3.29 -12.24
C SER A 26 14.81 -2.48 -12.75
N ALA A 27 15.61 -1.97 -11.82
CA ALA A 27 16.78 -1.15 -12.06
C ALA A 27 17.95 -1.67 -11.24
N GLN A 28 19.17 -1.27 -11.60
CA GLN A 28 20.34 -1.54 -10.77
C GLN A 28 20.23 -0.77 -9.45
N ILE A 29 20.26 -1.48 -8.32
CA ILE A 29 20.06 -0.90 -6.99
C ILE A 29 21.30 -0.94 -6.10
N ALA A 30 22.26 -1.82 -6.38
CA ALA A 30 23.55 -1.85 -5.68
C ALA A 30 24.65 -2.42 -6.58
N THR A 31 25.88 -1.95 -6.41
CA THR A 31 27.03 -2.40 -7.22
C THR A 31 28.31 -2.50 -6.41
N TRP A 32 29.19 -3.42 -6.82
CA TRP A 32 30.55 -3.57 -6.34
C TRP A 32 31.48 -3.83 -7.52
N ASP A 33 32.56 -3.06 -7.59
CA ASP A 33 33.72 -3.23 -8.43
C ASP A 33 34.85 -3.71 -7.52
N PHE A 34 35.32 -4.94 -7.77
CA PHE A 34 36.33 -5.56 -6.94
C PHE A 34 37.76 -5.29 -7.45
N ALA A 35 37.97 -4.37 -8.38
CA ALA A 35 39.30 -3.93 -8.79
C ALA A 35 40.12 -3.40 -7.59
N GLY A 36 41.39 -3.82 -7.49
CA GLY A 36 42.31 -3.38 -6.43
C GLY A 36 41.97 -3.86 -5.02
N THR A 37 41.20 -4.94 -4.88
CA THR A 37 40.90 -5.55 -3.58
C THR A 37 42.14 -6.19 -2.94
N ASN A 38 43.11 -6.66 -3.74
CA ASN A 38 44.44 -7.08 -3.30
C ASN A 38 44.45 -8.07 -2.13
N GLY A 39 43.50 -9.02 -2.13
CA GLY A 39 43.40 -10.05 -1.10
C GLY A 39 42.74 -9.60 0.21
N ALA A 40 42.15 -8.40 0.24
CA ALA A 40 41.31 -7.99 1.37
C ALA A 40 40.07 -8.90 1.50
N SER A 41 39.66 -9.17 2.74
CA SER A 41 38.44 -9.92 3.04
C SER A 41 37.15 -9.14 2.81
N SER A 42 37.25 -7.86 2.43
CA SER A 42 36.09 -7.03 2.17
C SER A 42 36.34 -5.94 1.14
N LYS A 43 35.26 -5.51 0.50
CA LYS A 43 35.24 -4.34 -0.38
C LYS A 43 33.93 -3.59 -0.25
N ALA A 44 34.02 -2.27 -0.05
CA ALA A 44 32.86 -1.39 0.02
C ALA A 44 32.02 -1.45 -1.28
N SER A 45 30.73 -1.19 -1.17
CA SER A 45 29.88 -0.96 -2.33
C SER A 45 30.33 0.29 -3.09
N ASN A 46 30.22 0.25 -4.41
CA ASN A 46 30.52 1.37 -5.28
C ASN A 46 29.35 2.35 -5.33
N SER A 47 28.13 1.83 -5.33
CA SER A 47 26.91 2.63 -5.27
C SER A 47 25.73 1.84 -4.70
N SER A 48 24.75 2.57 -4.17
CA SER A 48 23.42 2.08 -3.84
C SER A 48 22.35 3.09 -4.27
N ALA A 49 21.16 2.60 -4.62
CA ALA A 49 20.02 3.44 -4.97
C ALA A 49 19.52 4.26 -3.76
N THR A 50 18.88 5.40 -4.03
CA THR A 50 18.29 6.24 -2.98
C THR A 50 17.27 5.47 -2.16
N GLY A 51 17.38 5.52 -0.83
CA GLY A 51 16.47 4.83 0.08
C GLY A 51 16.91 3.43 0.50
N ILE A 52 18.08 2.96 0.03
CA ILE A 52 18.75 1.77 0.55
C ILE A 52 20.24 2.04 0.77
N THR A 53 20.85 1.30 1.68
CA THR A 53 22.29 1.25 1.89
C THR A 53 22.79 -0.16 1.61
N ALA A 54 23.79 -0.29 0.74
CA ALA A 54 24.47 -1.56 0.48
C ALA A 54 25.74 -1.66 1.32
N SER A 55 25.91 -2.74 2.07
CA SER A 55 27.12 -2.98 2.86
C SER A 55 28.36 -3.22 1.99
N ALA A 56 29.53 -3.25 2.62
CA ALA A 56 30.68 -3.89 2.00
C ALA A 56 30.38 -5.37 1.75
N ALA A 57 30.82 -5.90 0.62
CA ALA A 57 30.85 -7.34 0.37
C ALA A 57 32.00 -7.96 1.18
N GLN A 58 31.77 -9.14 1.76
CA GLN A 58 32.67 -9.79 2.70
C GLN A 58 32.94 -11.24 2.28
N VAL A 59 34.18 -11.69 2.47
CA VAL A 59 34.53 -13.12 2.45
C VAL A 59 34.09 -13.74 3.78
N GLY A 60 33.34 -14.83 3.70
CA GLY A 60 32.87 -15.59 4.85
C GLY A 60 34.02 -16.23 5.64
N PRO A 61 33.85 -16.47 6.95
CA PRO A 61 34.92 -16.89 7.84
C PRO A 61 35.46 -18.31 7.59
N GLY A 62 34.76 -19.13 6.79
CA GLY A 62 35.27 -20.44 6.34
C GLY A 62 36.40 -20.34 5.33
N LEU A 63 36.56 -19.17 4.71
CA LEU A 63 37.51 -18.95 3.62
C LEU A 63 38.61 -17.99 4.04
N THR A 64 39.76 -18.10 3.38
CA THR A 64 40.87 -17.17 3.56
C THR A 64 40.99 -16.26 2.34
N ALA A 65 40.81 -14.95 2.54
CA ALA A 65 40.90 -13.96 1.48
C ALA A 65 42.34 -13.89 0.93
N VAL A 66 42.48 -13.86 -0.39
CA VAL A 66 43.77 -13.93 -1.07
C VAL A 66 43.69 -13.22 -2.41
N THR A 67 44.81 -12.66 -2.84
CA THR A 67 44.96 -12.07 -4.17
C THR A 67 44.86 -13.14 -5.26
N TYR A 68 44.12 -12.86 -6.32
CA TYR A 68 44.13 -13.66 -7.53
C TYR A 68 44.38 -12.78 -8.78
N ARG A 69 45.41 -13.14 -9.55
CA ARG A 69 45.94 -12.36 -10.69
C ARG A 69 46.20 -10.89 -10.37
N ASP A 70 45.65 -9.95 -11.13
CA ASP A 70 46.00 -8.52 -11.16
C ASP A 70 45.54 -7.74 -9.92
N GLY A 71 45.26 -8.42 -8.80
CA GLY A 71 44.80 -7.81 -7.56
C GLY A 71 43.32 -7.41 -7.56
N GLY A 72 42.57 -7.75 -8.61
CA GLY A 72 41.11 -7.65 -8.65
C GLY A 72 40.40 -8.80 -7.94
N GLY A 73 39.10 -8.64 -7.73
CA GLY A 73 38.22 -9.67 -7.19
C GLY A 73 38.17 -9.75 -5.67
N LEU A 74 37.00 -10.10 -5.16
CA LEU A 74 36.85 -10.59 -3.80
C LEU A 74 37.05 -12.11 -3.85
N THR A 75 38.32 -12.53 -3.80
CA THR A 75 38.70 -13.94 -3.95
C THR A 75 39.26 -14.53 -2.67
N ALA A 76 39.06 -15.83 -2.53
CA ALA A 76 39.49 -16.59 -1.38
C ALA A 76 40.01 -17.99 -1.77
N ASN A 77 40.68 -18.65 -0.85
CA ASN A 77 41.02 -20.06 -0.89
C ASN A 77 40.47 -20.78 0.35
N GLY A 78 40.76 -22.08 0.50
CA GLY A 78 40.26 -22.89 1.62
C GLY A 78 38.86 -23.48 1.44
N GLN A 79 38.23 -23.27 0.28
CA GLN A 79 36.97 -23.93 -0.09
C GLN A 79 37.22 -25.41 -0.36
N LEU A 80 36.77 -26.27 0.57
CA LEU A 80 36.98 -27.73 0.54
C LEU A 80 35.68 -28.53 0.45
N GLU A 81 34.55 -27.86 0.70
CA GLU A 81 33.25 -28.48 0.80
C GLU A 81 32.70 -28.92 -0.57
N THR A 82 32.21 -30.15 -0.65
CA THR A 82 31.64 -30.71 -1.89
C THR A 82 30.13 -30.56 -1.98
N THR A 83 29.47 -30.16 -0.90
CA THR A 83 28.01 -30.02 -0.81
C THR A 83 27.64 -28.65 -0.26
N LEU A 84 26.41 -28.19 -0.57
CA LEU A 84 25.85 -26.98 0.00
C LEU A 84 25.77 -27.04 1.53
N ALA A 85 25.40 -28.18 2.10
CA ALA A 85 25.29 -28.36 3.54
C ALA A 85 26.66 -28.16 4.22
N GLY A 86 27.71 -28.76 3.65
CA GLY A 86 29.09 -28.56 4.08
C GLY A 86 29.51 -27.09 4.02
N ALA A 87 29.30 -26.43 2.87
CA ALA A 87 29.63 -25.01 2.70
C ALA A 87 28.88 -24.09 3.68
N LYS A 88 27.61 -24.41 4.00
CA LYS A 88 26.84 -23.71 5.04
C LYS A 88 27.45 -23.87 6.42
N SER A 89 27.83 -25.10 6.79
CA SER A 89 28.46 -25.38 8.09
C SER A 89 29.85 -24.76 8.21
N ALA A 90 30.64 -24.75 7.13
CA ALA A 90 31.97 -24.17 7.09
C ALA A 90 31.95 -22.63 7.01
N ASN A 91 30.83 -22.02 6.60
CA ASN A 91 30.72 -20.60 6.24
C ASN A 91 31.53 -20.21 5.00
N ASP A 92 31.50 -21.07 3.97
CA ASP A 92 32.14 -20.88 2.67
C ASP A 92 31.26 -20.02 1.75
N TYR A 93 31.27 -18.70 1.94
CA TYR A 93 30.48 -17.78 1.13
C TYR A 93 31.15 -16.42 0.89
N ILE A 94 30.59 -15.65 -0.04
CA ILE A 94 30.68 -14.19 -0.04
C ILE A 94 29.32 -13.62 0.37
N SER A 95 29.30 -12.60 1.23
CA SER A 95 28.07 -11.96 1.68
C SER A 95 28.04 -10.46 1.45
N PHE A 96 26.84 -9.92 1.36
CA PHE A 96 26.55 -8.49 1.38
C PHE A 96 25.13 -8.28 1.90
N THR A 97 24.84 -7.09 2.42
CA THR A 97 23.54 -6.75 2.99
C THR A 97 22.96 -5.52 2.31
N LEU A 98 21.67 -5.58 1.98
CA LEU A 98 20.87 -4.43 1.57
C LEU A 98 20.00 -3.99 2.75
N THR A 99 20.15 -2.75 3.18
CA THR A 99 19.39 -2.18 4.29
C THR A 99 18.47 -1.08 3.76
N PRO A 100 17.15 -1.34 3.69
CA PRO A 100 16.17 -0.28 3.43
C PRO A 100 16.23 0.82 4.49
N ALA A 101 16.11 2.07 4.06
CA ALA A 101 15.89 3.18 4.97
C ALA A 101 14.48 3.09 5.58
N SER A 102 14.25 3.80 6.69
CA SER A 102 12.92 3.87 7.31
C SER A 102 11.86 4.34 6.30
N GLY A 103 10.73 3.63 6.25
CA GLY A 103 9.65 3.88 5.28
C GLY A 103 9.95 3.41 3.85
N LYS A 104 11.03 2.66 3.63
CA LYS A 104 11.37 2.06 2.33
C LYS A 104 11.30 0.54 2.40
N SER A 105 11.11 -0.08 1.24
CA SER A 105 11.22 -1.51 1.05
C SER A 105 12.07 -1.82 -0.18
N VAL A 106 12.68 -3.00 -0.20
CA VAL A 106 13.48 -3.49 -1.33
C VAL A 106 12.87 -4.77 -1.91
N THR A 107 12.80 -4.82 -3.23
CA THR A 107 12.51 -6.04 -3.99
C THR A 107 13.73 -6.36 -4.85
N VAL A 108 14.22 -7.59 -4.82
CA VAL A 108 15.35 -8.05 -5.64
C VAL A 108 14.84 -9.03 -6.69
N THR A 109 15.18 -8.77 -7.95
CA THR A 109 14.70 -9.53 -9.11
C THR A 109 15.81 -10.30 -9.82
N SER A 110 17.03 -9.79 -9.79
CA SER A 110 18.20 -10.51 -10.28
C SER A 110 19.49 -10.01 -9.65
N ILE A 111 20.50 -10.87 -9.68
CA ILE A 111 21.87 -10.57 -9.27
C ILE A 111 22.77 -10.95 -10.43
N ASP A 112 23.57 -10.01 -10.87
CA ASP A 112 24.66 -10.25 -11.81
C ASP A 112 25.95 -10.39 -11.02
N LEU A 113 26.72 -11.44 -11.29
CA LEU A 113 28.03 -11.61 -10.68
C LEU A 113 29.01 -12.24 -11.65
N ARG A 114 30.29 -11.89 -11.52
CA ARG A 114 31.38 -12.47 -12.30
C ARG A 114 32.07 -13.59 -11.51
N PRO A 115 31.77 -14.88 -11.76
CA PRO A 115 32.27 -15.94 -10.90
C PRO A 115 33.74 -16.25 -11.16
N VAL A 116 34.47 -16.54 -10.09
CA VAL A 116 35.86 -16.99 -10.13
C VAL A 116 35.91 -18.42 -9.62
N SER A 117 36.35 -19.36 -10.46
CA SER A 117 36.72 -20.71 -10.02
C SER A 117 37.98 -21.18 -10.75
N GLN A 118 39.09 -21.26 -10.02
CA GLN A 118 40.38 -21.64 -10.59
C GLN A 118 40.48 -23.17 -10.74
N ASN A 119 40.77 -23.64 -11.96
CA ASN A 119 41.11 -25.02 -12.34
C ASN A 119 40.14 -26.14 -11.89
N VAL A 120 39.04 -25.80 -11.24
CA VAL A 120 38.05 -26.72 -10.67
C VAL A 120 36.68 -26.10 -10.93
N SER A 121 35.72 -26.90 -11.37
CA SER A 121 34.32 -26.44 -11.46
C SER A 121 33.70 -26.39 -10.08
N ARG A 122 33.05 -25.28 -9.74
CA ARG A 122 32.35 -25.10 -8.45
C ARG A 122 30.94 -24.60 -8.69
N THR A 123 30.05 -25.01 -7.81
CA THR A 123 28.66 -24.54 -7.78
C THR A 123 28.58 -23.31 -6.90
N PHE A 124 27.90 -22.30 -7.43
CA PHE A 124 27.55 -21.05 -6.76
C PHE A 124 26.07 -21.17 -6.42
N SER A 125 25.71 -21.02 -5.15
CA SER A 125 24.31 -21.03 -4.70
C SER A 125 24.02 -19.76 -3.92
N ILE A 126 22.99 -19.03 -4.32
CA ILE A 126 22.60 -17.76 -3.72
C ILE A 126 21.45 -18.01 -2.73
N HIS A 127 21.60 -17.49 -1.53
CA HIS A 127 20.63 -17.57 -0.44
C HIS A 127 20.45 -16.17 0.18
N SER A 128 19.33 -15.94 0.87
CA SER A 128 19.12 -14.69 1.63
C SER A 128 18.68 -14.94 3.05
N SER A 129 18.79 -13.93 3.91
CA SER A 129 18.32 -13.98 5.29
C SER A 129 16.79 -14.01 5.43
N VAL A 130 16.03 -13.76 4.35
CA VAL A 130 14.55 -13.71 4.35
C VAL A 130 13.95 -15.00 4.90
N ASP A 131 14.56 -16.14 4.57
CA ASP A 131 14.15 -17.47 5.04
C ASP A 131 15.22 -18.14 5.90
N ASN A 132 16.06 -17.34 6.56
CA ASN A 132 17.23 -17.81 7.31
C ASN A 132 18.17 -18.69 6.45
N PHE A 133 18.38 -18.29 5.20
CA PHE A 133 19.23 -18.97 4.21
C PHE A 133 18.77 -20.39 3.87
N ALA A 134 17.51 -20.75 4.08
CA ALA A 134 17.02 -22.12 3.89
C ALA A 134 17.03 -22.53 2.41
N ILE A 135 16.38 -21.74 1.55
CA ILE A 135 16.11 -22.03 0.14
C ILE A 135 17.24 -21.47 -0.73
N SER A 136 17.66 -22.24 -1.74
CA SER A 136 18.51 -21.72 -2.81
C SER A 136 17.65 -20.88 -3.74
N LEU A 137 17.88 -19.57 -3.73
CA LEU A 137 17.16 -18.63 -4.60
C LEU A 137 17.55 -18.85 -6.06
N ALA A 138 18.79 -19.27 -6.28
CA ALA A 138 19.31 -19.72 -7.56
C ALA A 138 20.67 -20.41 -7.40
N SER A 139 21.04 -21.21 -8.40
CA SER A 139 22.34 -21.85 -8.46
C SER A 139 22.84 -22.03 -9.90
N PHE A 140 24.15 -21.96 -10.09
CA PHE A 140 24.82 -22.24 -11.36
C PHE A 140 26.23 -22.78 -11.09
N THR A 141 26.86 -23.39 -12.09
CA THR A 141 28.25 -23.89 -12.00
C THR A 141 29.18 -22.99 -12.80
N ALA A 142 30.25 -22.52 -12.17
CA ALA A 142 31.34 -21.83 -12.87
C ALA A 142 32.42 -22.85 -13.28
N GLN A 143 32.82 -22.81 -14.56
CA GLN A 143 33.76 -23.76 -15.17
C GLN A 143 35.22 -23.51 -14.76
N SER A 144 36.07 -24.53 -14.95
CA SER A 144 37.51 -24.45 -14.69
C SER A 144 38.25 -23.57 -15.71
N ASN A 145 39.32 -22.90 -15.25
CA ASN A 145 40.26 -22.07 -16.02
C ASN A 145 39.93 -20.58 -16.23
N GLY A 146 39.23 -19.97 -15.28
CA GLY A 146 39.27 -18.51 -15.09
C GLY A 146 38.11 -17.73 -15.70
N TYR A 147 37.83 -16.61 -15.03
CA TYR A 147 36.85 -15.56 -15.30
C TYR A 147 35.77 -15.89 -16.33
N ALA A 148 34.62 -16.38 -15.87
CA ALA A 148 33.45 -16.33 -16.72
C ALA A 148 33.04 -14.85 -16.89
N GLY A 149 32.37 -14.54 -18.00
CA GLY A 149 31.70 -13.26 -18.14
C GLY A 149 30.67 -13.05 -17.04
N LEU A 150 30.13 -11.84 -16.98
CA LEU A 150 29.05 -11.52 -16.05
C LEU A 150 27.90 -12.52 -16.21
N THR A 151 27.49 -13.14 -15.11
CA THR A 151 26.45 -14.16 -15.08
C THR A 151 25.23 -13.57 -14.36
N THR A 152 24.14 -13.44 -15.10
CA THR A 152 22.84 -12.99 -14.57
C THR A 152 22.08 -14.15 -13.95
N VAL A 153 21.59 -13.92 -12.74
CA VAL A 153 20.86 -14.89 -11.97
C VAL A 153 19.53 -14.29 -11.54
N THR A 154 18.42 -14.87 -11.96
CA THR A 154 17.08 -14.45 -11.51
C THR A 154 16.89 -14.80 -10.04
N ILE A 155 16.36 -13.86 -9.26
CA ILE A 155 16.06 -14.03 -7.84
C ILE A 155 14.55 -13.98 -7.65
N ASN A 156 14.01 -15.01 -6.99
CA ASN A 156 12.60 -15.08 -6.61
C ASN A 156 12.49 -15.08 -5.07
N GLY A 157 11.39 -14.58 -4.52
CA GLY A 157 11.11 -14.67 -3.08
C GLY A 157 11.71 -13.57 -2.20
N VAL A 158 12.37 -12.56 -2.78
CA VAL A 158 12.84 -11.37 -2.06
C VAL A 158 12.06 -10.14 -2.54
N ALA A 159 10.84 -9.97 -2.04
CA ALA A 159 9.96 -8.87 -2.41
C ALA A 159 9.52 -8.05 -1.20
N ASN A 160 9.44 -6.73 -1.37
CA ASN A 160 8.92 -5.76 -0.39
C ASN A 160 9.54 -5.89 1.01
N GLN A 161 10.83 -6.20 1.10
CA GLN A 161 11.52 -6.39 2.36
C GLN A 161 11.80 -5.03 3.01
N THR A 162 11.40 -4.86 4.28
CA THR A 162 11.62 -3.63 5.06
C THR A 162 12.80 -3.75 6.02
N ASP A 163 13.17 -4.98 6.37
CA ASP A 163 14.31 -5.26 7.23
C ASP A 163 15.59 -5.47 6.40
N PRO A 164 16.79 -5.38 7.01
CA PRO A 164 18.04 -5.69 6.32
C PRO A 164 18.03 -7.12 5.75
N VAL A 165 18.37 -7.25 4.46
CA VAL A 165 18.47 -8.53 3.77
C VAL A 165 19.93 -8.85 3.48
N GLU A 166 20.48 -9.83 4.18
CA GLU A 166 21.81 -10.39 3.87
C GLU A 166 21.65 -11.41 2.74
N PHE A 167 22.50 -11.32 1.73
CA PHE A 167 22.69 -12.32 0.70
C PHE A 167 23.99 -13.06 0.94
N ARG A 168 23.97 -14.38 0.71
CA ARG A 168 25.16 -15.24 0.74
C ARG A 168 25.26 -16.02 -0.56
N VAL A 169 26.43 -15.94 -1.19
CA VAL A 169 26.81 -16.75 -2.34
C VAL A 169 27.72 -17.85 -1.82
N TYR A 170 27.18 -19.05 -1.64
CA TYR A 170 27.91 -20.22 -1.19
C TYR A 170 28.66 -20.89 -2.35
N PHE A 171 29.84 -21.45 -2.05
CA PHE A 171 30.67 -22.16 -3.01
C PHE A 171 30.89 -23.61 -2.57
N TYR A 172 30.68 -24.57 -3.47
CA TYR A 172 30.95 -25.98 -3.18
C TYR A 172 31.23 -26.80 -4.45
N GLY A 173 31.73 -28.02 -4.25
CA GLY A 173 31.98 -28.99 -5.32
C GLY A 173 33.46 -29.16 -5.72
N GLY A 174 34.36 -28.35 -5.14
CA GLY A 174 35.80 -28.49 -5.28
C GLY A 174 36.48 -28.84 -3.95
N THR A 175 37.56 -29.62 -3.98
CA THR A 175 38.28 -30.08 -2.77
C THR A 175 39.72 -29.58 -2.71
N ASP A 176 40.04 -28.48 -3.39
CA ASP A 176 41.41 -27.96 -3.47
C ASP A 176 41.56 -26.64 -2.70
N GLN A 177 42.35 -26.68 -1.62
CA GLN A 177 42.61 -25.54 -0.74
C GLN A 177 43.47 -24.43 -1.35
N PHE A 178 44.18 -24.70 -2.45
CA PHE A 178 45.08 -23.75 -3.09
C PHE A 178 44.41 -23.01 -4.24
N HIS A 179 43.42 -23.64 -4.89
CA HIS A 179 42.65 -23.01 -5.95
C HIS A 179 41.74 -21.89 -5.44
N LYS A 180 41.71 -20.79 -6.20
CA LYS A 180 40.92 -19.60 -5.87
C LYS A 180 39.45 -19.75 -6.25
N VAL A 181 38.58 -19.20 -5.41
CA VAL A 181 37.14 -19.04 -5.64
C VAL A 181 36.71 -17.63 -5.25
N GLY A 182 35.62 -17.12 -5.80
CA GLY A 182 35.05 -15.83 -5.39
C GLY A 182 34.30 -15.13 -6.52
N VAL A 183 34.26 -13.80 -6.44
CA VAL A 183 33.60 -12.95 -7.43
C VAL A 183 34.54 -11.84 -7.91
N GLY A 184 34.61 -11.62 -9.23
CA GLY A 184 35.20 -10.46 -9.88
C GLY A 184 36.32 -10.72 -10.88
N ILE A 185 37.26 -9.77 -10.98
CA ILE A 185 38.49 -9.76 -11.82
C ILE A 185 38.25 -9.36 -13.27
N GLY A 186 37.11 -8.74 -13.58
CA GLY A 186 36.97 -8.05 -14.85
C GLY A 186 36.89 -6.55 -14.69
N ASP A 187 36.74 -5.88 -15.83
CA ASP A 187 36.51 -4.45 -15.85
C ASP A 187 35.09 -4.11 -15.38
N GLY A 188 34.98 -3.03 -14.60
CA GLY A 188 33.72 -2.48 -14.12
C GLY A 188 33.12 -3.24 -12.93
N ASN A 189 31.81 -3.10 -12.76
CA ASN A 189 31.13 -3.75 -11.65
C ASN A 189 31.12 -5.27 -11.82
N ASP A 190 31.58 -5.96 -10.79
CA ASP A 190 31.73 -7.41 -10.73
C ASP A 190 30.55 -8.10 -10.03
N LEU A 191 29.82 -7.35 -9.20
CA LEU A 191 28.58 -7.77 -8.56
C LEU A 191 27.58 -6.62 -8.66
N MET A 192 26.38 -6.90 -9.16
CA MET A 192 25.30 -5.93 -9.30
C MET A 192 23.98 -6.57 -8.88
N VAL A 193 23.17 -5.82 -8.14
CA VAL A 193 21.84 -6.25 -7.75
C VAL A 193 20.81 -5.41 -8.49
N TYR A 194 19.79 -6.07 -9.03
CA TYR A 194 18.70 -5.45 -9.77
C TYR A 194 17.36 -5.68 -9.08
N GLY A 195 16.52 -4.66 -9.06
CA GLY A 195 15.28 -4.66 -8.29
C GLY A 195 14.59 -3.31 -8.23
N SER A 196 13.77 -3.11 -7.21
CA SER A 196 13.08 -1.84 -6.91
C SER A 196 13.30 -1.42 -5.45
N VAL A 197 13.24 -0.11 -5.24
CA VAL A 197 13.19 0.50 -3.91
C VAL A 197 11.91 1.33 -3.84
N ASP A 198 10.96 0.87 -3.04
CA ASP A 198 9.62 1.42 -3.01
C ASP A 198 9.30 2.04 -1.64
N ASN A 199 8.38 3.01 -1.61
CA ASN A 199 7.86 3.54 -0.35
C ASN A 199 6.94 2.51 0.31
N VAL A 200 7.13 2.30 1.61
CA VAL A 200 6.17 1.55 2.42
C VAL A 200 5.03 2.49 2.79
N ILE A 201 3.87 2.28 2.17
CA ILE A 201 2.67 3.04 2.50
C ILE A 201 1.98 2.38 3.70
N VAL A 202 2.12 3.00 4.86
CA VAL A 202 1.37 2.60 6.06
C VAL A 202 -0.05 3.13 5.95
N THR A 203 -1.01 2.22 6.01
CA THR A 203 -2.45 2.56 6.02
C THR A 203 -3.03 2.40 7.42
N TYR A 204 -3.99 3.26 7.74
CA TYR A 204 -4.74 3.26 8.98
C TYR A 204 -6.22 3.00 8.70
N THR A 205 -6.89 2.32 9.61
CA THR A 205 -8.32 2.00 9.46
C THR A 205 -9.17 3.19 9.85
N LEU A 206 -10.08 3.59 8.97
CA LEU A 206 -11.20 4.48 9.25
C LEU A 206 -12.47 3.65 9.44
N THR A 207 -13.07 3.75 10.62
CA THR A 207 -14.39 3.18 10.92
C THR A 207 -15.42 4.30 10.93
N VAL A 208 -16.47 4.18 10.12
CA VAL A 208 -17.58 5.14 10.06
C VAL A 208 -18.84 4.47 10.60
N ASN A 209 -19.34 4.92 11.75
CA ASN A 209 -20.58 4.41 12.33
C ASN A 209 -21.77 5.24 11.83
N ASN A 210 -22.85 4.55 11.43
CA ASN A 210 -24.07 5.13 10.85
C ASN A 210 -23.79 6.02 9.62
N GLY A 211 -22.84 5.60 8.79
CA GLY A 211 -22.50 6.26 7.56
C GLY A 211 -21.58 5.42 6.69
N SER A 212 -21.12 6.01 5.60
CA SER A 212 -20.23 5.40 4.60
C SER A 212 -18.89 6.12 4.52
N GLY A 213 -17.88 5.43 3.96
CA GLY A 213 -16.52 5.94 3.78
C GLY A 213 -15.47 5.24 4.65
N ASP A 214 -15.83 4.14 5.30
CA ASP A 214 -14.88 3.26 6.00
C ASP A 214 -13.84 2.64 5.05
N GLY A 215 -12.77 2.09 5.61
CA GLY A 215 -11.70 1.44 4.87
C GLY A 215 -10.31 1.66 5.46
N SER A 216 -9.27 1.31 4.71
CA SER A 216 -7.86 1.55 5.10
C SER A 216 -7.24 2.59 4.19
N TYR A 217 -6.71 3.67 4.78
CA TYR A 217 -6.22 4.82 4.05
C TYR A 217 -4.83 5.24 4.56
N ALA A 218 -3.97 5.71 3.66
CA ALA A 218 -2.69 6.31 4.06
C ALA A 218 -2.93 7.62 4.82
N ALA A 219 -2.04 7.98 5.74
CA ALA A 219 -2.10 9.27 6.42
C ALA A 219 -2.08 10.44 5.41
N GLY A 220 -2.91 11.45 5.67
CA GLY A 220 -3.11 12.61 4.79
C GLY A 220 -4.13 12.40 3.67
N THR A 221 -4.63 11.17 3.46
CA THR A 221 -5.68 10.91 2.47
C THR A 221 -6.97 11.63 2.88
N VAL A 222 -7.59 12.38 1.97
CA VAL A 222 -8.90 13.01 2.18
C VAL A 222 -9.99 12.03 1.76
N VAL A 223 -10.82 11.61 2.70
CA VAL A 223 -11.88 10.62 2.51
C VAL A 223 -13.23 11.31 2.64
N ASN A 224 -14.14 11.08 1.68
CA ASN A 224 -15.52 11.55 1.78
C ASN A 224 -16.33 10.59 2.66
N ILE A 225 -16.98 11.13 3.69
CA ILE A 225 -17.89 10.39 4.57
C ILE A 225 -19.30 10.96 4.45
N VAL A 226 -20.29 10.09 4.46
CA VAL A 226 -21.71 10.45 4.31
C VAL A 226 -22.52 9.74 5.37
N ALA A 227 -23.32 10.50 6.13
CA ALA A 227 -24.20 9.95 7.16
C ALA A 227 -25.30 9.16 6.48
N ASP A 228 -25.67 8.04 7.08
CA ASP A 228 -26.82 7.26 6.63
C ASP A 228 -28.12 8.08 6.76
N PRO A 229 -29.22 7.67 6.09
CA PRO A 229 -30.51 8.29 6.32
C PRO A 229 -30.89 8.25 7.80
N ALA A 230 -31.32 9.40 8.34
CA ALA A 230 -31.75 9.49 9.73
C ALA A 230 -32.94 8.56 10.00
N PRO A 231 -32.99 7.89 11.17
CA PRO A 231 -34.18 7.16 11.60
C PRO A 231 -35.44 8.05 11.61
N SER A 232 -36.62 7.43 11.54
CA SER A 232 -37.89 8.15 11.58
C SER A 232 -38.02 9.04 12.81
N GLY A 233 -38.44 10.30 12.62
CA GLY A 233 -38.57 11.30 13.67
C GLY A 233 -37.25 11.96 14.11
N GLN A 234 -36.14 11.63 13.45
CA GLN A 234 -34.83 12.22 13.73
C GLN A 234 -34.24 12.93 12.51
N GLN A 235 -33.30 13.84 12.78
CA GLN A 235 -32.47 14.51 11.80
C GLN A 235 -30.99 14.33 12.16
N PHE A 236 -30.11 14.42 11.16
CA PHE A 236 -28.68 14.45 11.41
C PHE A 236 -28.32 15.64 12.31
N ALA A 237 -27.60 15.37 13.40
CA ALA A 237 -27.15 16.38 14.35
C ALA A 237 -25.73 16.81 14.04
N ASN A 238 -24.78 15.87 14.10
CA ASN A 238 -23.36 16.10 13.86
C ASN A 238 -22.58 14.78 13.74
N TRP A 239 -21.34 14.90 13.27
CA TRP A 239 -20.31 13.88 13.40
C TRP A 239 -19.50 14.07 14.69
N THR A 240 -19.09 12.97 15.32
CA THR A 240 -18.14 12.95 16.44
C THR A 240 -17.02 11.92 16.21
N GLY A 241 -15.99 11.92 17.06
CA GLY A 241 -14.92 10.91 17.06
C GLY A 241 -13.58 11.37 16.46
N SER A 242 -13.55 12.48 15.73
CA SER A 242 -12.30 13.05 15.20
C SER A 242 -12.40 14.56 15.00
N SER A 243 -11.31 15.29 15.27
CA SER A 243 -11.17 16.70 14.91
C SER A 243 -10.67 16.93 13.49
N ALA A 244 -10.29 15.86 12.76
CA ALA A 244 -9.77 15.93 11.39
C ALA A 244 -10.87 16.03 10.31
N MET A 245 -12.13 16.09 10.71
CA MET A 245 -13.27 16.30 9.81
C MET A 245 -13.36 17.77 9.39
N ALA A 246 -13.60 18.03 8.11
CA ALA A 246 -13.65 19.39 7.56
C ALA A 246 -14.87 20.17 8.08
N ASN A 247 -16.03 19.53 8.18
CA ASN A 247 -17.22 20.11 8.78
C ASN A 247 -18.07 19.02 9.44
N ALA A 248 -18.02 18.94 10.77
CA ALA A 248 -18.76 17.94 11.54
C ALA A 248 -20.29 18.19 11.55
N SER A 249 -20.76 19.38 11.19
CA SER A 249 -22.20 19.72 11.15
C SER A 249 -22.84 19.45 9.79
N ASN A 250 -22.12 18.91 8.81
CA ASN A 250 -22.66 18.54 7.51
C ASN A 250 -22.75 17.01 7.37
N ALA A 251 -23.93 16.51 6.99
CA ALA A 251 -24.18 15.08 6.81
C ALA A 251 -23.26 14.45 5.74
N SER A 252 -22.85 15.22 4.73
CA SER A 252 -21.80 14.85 3.77
C SER A 252 -20.59 15.75 4.00
N THR A 253 -19.46 15.16 4.37
CA THR A 253 -18.24 15.90 4.71
C THR A 253 -17.00 15.08 4.36
N THR A 254 -15.82 15.64 4.60
CA THR A 254 -14.56 14.93 4.40
C THR A 254 -13.77 14.81 5.69
N ILE A 255 -12.99 13.75 5.83
CA ILE A 255 -11.99 13.58 6.88
C ILE A 255 -10.60 13.42 6.25
N THR A 256 -9.61 14.16 6.76
CA THR A 256 -8.21 13.91 6.42
C THR A 256 -7.68 12.84 7.35
N MET A 257 -7.30 11.68 6.82
CA MET A 257 -6.88 10.53 7.62
C MET A 257 -5.63 10.86 8.44
N PRO A 258 -5.65 10.79 9.78
CA PRO A 258 -4.45 10.96 10.59
C PRO A 258 -3.53 9.74 10.50
N ALA A 259 -2.33 9.85 11.06
CA ALA A 259 -1.41 8.73 11.21
C ALA A 259 -1.80 7.77 12.36
N ALA A 260 -3.10 7.47 12.48
CA ALA A 260 -3.68 6.61 13.50
C ALA A 260 -5.05 6.07 13.06
N ASN A 261 -5.41 4.87 13.54
CA ASN A 261 -6.76 4.34 13.34
C ASN A 261 -7.79 5.31 13.92
N THR A 262 -8.85 5.58 13.15
CA THR A 262 -9.82 6.63 13.46
C THR A 262 -11.22 6.06 13.40
N THR A 263 -12.06 6.44 14.36
CA THR A 263 -13.48 6.10 14.36
C THR A 263 -14.29 7.39 14.40
N VAL A 264 -15.26 7.52 13.50
CA VAL A 264 -16.22 8.62 13.50
C VAL A 264 -17.64 8.08 13.53
N THR A 265 -18.56 8.85 14.10
CA THR A 265 -19.97 8.45 14.26
C THR A 265 -20.88 9.58 13.82
N ALA A 266 -21.84 9.28 12.95
CA ALA A 266 -22.95 10.17 12.66
C ALA A 266 -23.99 10.05 13.78
N ASN A 267 -24.28 11.18 14.42
CA ASN A 267 -25.27 11.29 15.48
C ASN A 267 -26.54 11.93 14.92
N TYR A 268 -27.67 11.47 15.44
CA TYR A 268 -28.99 11.96 15.07
C TYR A 268 -29.70 12.48 16.33
N GLU A 269 -30.51 13.51 16.16
CA GLU A 269 -31.33 14.10 17.20
C GLU A 269 -32.79 14.05 16.81
N ASN A 270 -33.69 14.05 17.79
CA ASN A 270 -35.11 14.15 17.52
C ASN A 270 -35.40 15.49 16.85
N ILE A 271 -36.14 15.46 15.76
CA ILE A 271 -36.67 16.68 15.17
C ILE A 271 -37.65 17.28 16.18
N PRO A 272 -37.56 18.58 16.50
CA PRO A 272 -38.46 19.21 17.46
C PRO A 272 -39.93 18.96 17.10
N SER A 273 -40.66 18.32 18.02
CA SER A 273 -42.11 18.21 17.93
C SER A 273 -42.70 19.57 18.24
N GLY A 274 -42.99 20.37 17.21
CA GLY A 274 -43.91 21.48 17.38
C GLY A 274 -45.28 20.90 17.68
N GLU A 275 -45.85 21.18 18.85
CA GLU A 275 -47.30 21.04 19.03
C GLU A 275 -47.96 22.01 18.06
N VAL A 276 -48.55 21.49 16.98
CA VAL A 276 -49.44 22.29 16.16
C VAL A 276 -50.78 22.33 16.89
N ASN A 277 -50.94 23.34 17.76
CA ASN A 277 -52.23 23.67 18.35
C ASN A 277 -53.12 24.31 17.28
N VAL A 278 -53.78 23.48 16.47
CA VAL A 278 -54.80 23.96 15.52
C VAL A 278 -56.13 24.07 16.26
N SER A 279 -56.52 25.30 16.60
CA SER A 279 -57.85 25.61 17.12
C SER A 279 -58.76 26.05 15.96
N ASN A 280 -60.08 25.81 16.07
CA ASN A 280 -61.10 26.12 15.05
C ASN A 280 -61.00 25.32 13.72
N ILE A 281 -60.54 24.06 13.76
CA ILE A 281 -60.82 23.14 12.65
C ILE A 281 -62.32 22.88 12.64
N THR A 282 -63.03 23.42 11.65
CA THR A 282 -64.32 22.84 11.28
C THR A 282 -64.02 21.59 10.46
N ASP A 283 -64.60 20.44 10.85
CA ASP A 283 -64.45 19.16 10.14
C ASP A 283 -64.82 19.24 8.64
N ALA A 284 -65.47 20.33 8.22
CA ALA A 284 -65.89 20.59 6.86
C ALA A 284 -64.78 21.11 5.92
N GLN A 285 -63.69 21.70 6.44
CA GLN A 285 -62.70 22.41 5.59
C GLN A 285 -61.26 21.87 5.67
N TYR A 286 -60.87 21.27 6.80
CA TYR A 286 -59.51 20.78 7.02
C TYR A 286 -59.51 19.33 7.51
N ALA A 287 -58.57 18.53 7.01
CA ALA A 287 -58.36 17.14 7.45
C ALA A 287 -56.89 16.90 7.77
N THR A 288 -56.58 16.02 8.73
CA THR A 288 -55.19 15.65 9.06
C THR A 288 -54.85 14.26 8.57
N THR A 289 -53.60 14.03 8.18
CA THR A 289 -53.08 12.71 7.82
C THR A 289 -51.57 12.64 8.06
N SER A 290 -50.97 11.46 7.96
CA SER A 290 -49.52 11.31 8.00
C SER A 290 -48.90 11.72 6.66
N LEU A 291 -47.87 12.56 6.72
CA LEU A 291 -47.11 13.06 5.60
C LEU A 291 -46.34 11.89 4.99
N ALA A 292 -46.74 11.45 3.81
CA ALA A 292 -46.08 10.40 3.06
C ALA A 292 -46.11 10.74 1.57
N THR A 293 -45.18 10.17 0.81
CA THR A 293 -45.21 10.32 -0.65
C THR A 293 -46.48 9.67 -1.22
N GLY A 294 -47.07 10.25 -2.26
CA GLY A 294 -48.31 9.79 -2.86
C GLY A 294 -49.61 10.24 -2.17
N ILE A 295 -49.54 10.86 -0.99
CA ILE A 295 -50.71 11.47 -0.32
C ILE A 295 -51.16 12.71 -1.11
N ALA A 296 -52.48 12.87 -1.30
CA ALA A 296 -53.07 14.09 -1.85
C ALA A 296 -52.94 15.25 -0.85
N TYR A 297 -52.37 16.37 -1.31
CA TYR A 297 -52.17 17.59 -0.52
C TYR A 297 -53.48 18.29 -0.18
N TYR A 298 -54.45 18.27 -1.12
CA TYR A 298 -55.80 18.82 -0.89
C TYR A 298 -56.82 17.71 -0.65
N VAL A 299 -57.95 18.04 -0.04
CA VAL A 299 -59.08 17.10 0.13
C VAL A 299 -59.93 16.96 -1.14
N ASP A 300 -59.91 17.96 -2.03
CA ASP A 300 -60.76 18.10 -3.22
C ASP A 300 -60.01 17.98 -4.56
N ARG A 301 -58.68 17.76 -4.52
CA ARG A 301 -57.83 17.62 -5.71
C ARG A 301 -56.82 16.49 -5.59
N THR A 302 -56.34 16.03 -6.74
CA THR A 302 -55.39 14.93 -6.86
C THR A 302 -53.92 15.37 -6.89
N PHE A 303 -53.58 16.55 -6.35
CA PHE A 303 -52.18 16.98 -6.26
C PHE A 303 -51.47 16.16 -5.19
N THR A 304 -50.56 15.29 -5.59
CA THR A 304 -49.84 14.40 -4.68
C THR A 304 -48.49 14.95 -4.30
N ILE A 305 -48.06 14.66 -3.08
CA ILE A 305 -46.68 14.92 -2.63
C ILE A 305 -45.76 13.91 -3.31
N THR A 306 -44.86 14.40 -4.16
CA THR A 306 -43.98 13.55 -4.98
C THR A 306 -42.60 13.32 -4.38
N SER A 307 -42.22 14.11 -3.38
CA SER A 307 -40.94 14.00 -2.67
C SER A 307 -41.06 14.65 -1.30
N ILE A 308 -40.49 14.03 -0.27
CA ILE A 308 -40.40 14.57 1.09
C ILE A 308 -38.92 14.57 1.46
N PRO A 309 -38.37 15.67 2.03
CA PRO A 309 -37.03 15.65 2.60
C PRO A 309 -36.91 14.55 3.66
N SER A 310 -35.76 13.86 3.72
CA SER A 310 -35.52 12.80 4.71
C SER A 310 -35.78 13.29 6.14
N GLY A 311 -36.49 12.50 6.94
CA GLY A 311 -36.84 12.81 8.34
C GLY A 311 -38.24 13.38 8.54
N PHE A 312 -38.92 13.87 7.48
CA PHE A 312 -40.27 14.46 7.59
C PHE A 312 -41.42 13.49 7.25
N GLU A 313 -41.13 12.25 6.84
CA GLU A 313 -42.16 11.25 6.62
C GLU A 313 -42.82 10.85 7.96
N GLY A 314 -44.14 10.71 7.98
CA GLY A 314 -44.94 10.41 9.16
C GLY A 314 -45.48 11.62 9.93
N TYR A 315 -45.05 12.85 9.62
CA TYR A 315 -45.53 14.08 10.28
C TYR A 315 -47.00 14.36 10.01
N THR A 316 -47.68 15.13 10.87
CA THR A 316 -49.07 15.55 10.58
C THR A 316 -49.10 16.54 9.42
N LEU A 317 -49.64 16.11 8.28
CA LEU A 317 -50.04 16.97 7.17
C LEU A 317 -51.46 17.47 7.43
N ILE A 318 -51.64 18.80 7.40
CA ILE A 318 -52.96 19.42 7.33
C ILE A 318 -53.33 19.58 5.86
N LYS A 319 -54.44 18.96 5.47
CA LYS A 319 -55.06 19.05 4.16
C LYS A 319 -56.16 20.10 4.21
N THR A 320 -56.25 20.92 3.17
CA THR A 320 -57.30 21.93 2.99
C THR A 320 -58.09 21.63 1.72
N GLN A 321 -59.26 22.25 1.54
CA GLN A 321 -59.81 22.45 0.19
C GLN A 321 -58.90 23.42 -0.56
N ASN A 322 -58.76 23.26 -1.89
CA ASN A 322 -57.92 24.17 -2.66
C ASN A 322 -58.48 25.60 -2.66
N ASP A 323 -59.80 25.75 -2.62
CA ASP A 323 -60.49 27.04 -2.77
C ASP A 323 -60.33 27.96 -1.55
N ASP A 324 -59.90 27.40 -0.41
CA ASP A 324 -59.62 28.14 0.82
C ASP A 324 -58.41 29.08 0.70
N LYS A 325 -57.56 28.92 -0.34
CA LYS A 325 -56.44 29.84 -0.62
C LYS A 325 -56.90 31.21 -1.11
N ASN A 326 -58.16 31.34 -1.53
CA ASN A 326 -58.72 32.59 -2.06
C ASN A 326 -59.78 33.20 -1.12
N GLN A 327 -60.05 32.59 0.04
CA GLN A 327 -60.98 33.15 1.02
C GLN A 327 -60.29 34.28 1.80
N THR A 328 -60.54 35.53 1.40
CA THR A 328 -60.06 36.73 2.12
C THR A 328 -60.97 37.16 3.26
N ALA A 329 -62.03 36.40 3.55
CA ALA A 329 -62.95 36.73 4.63
C ALA A 329 -62.40 36.20 5.96
N VAL A 330 -62.04 37.12 6.86
CA VAL A 330 -61.72 36.79 8.26
C VAL A 330 -63.01 36.25 8.91
N PRO A 331 -62.98 35.11 9.62
CA PRO A 331 -64.15 34.62 10.34
C PRO A 331 -64.58 35.65 11.39
N ALA A 332 -65.88 35.94 11.44
CA ALA A 332 -66.50 36.80 12.45
C ALA A 332 -66.52 36.14 13.83
#